data_AF-A0AAN8DRF0-F1
#
_entry.id   AF-A0AAN8DRF0-F1
#
_cell.length_a   1.000
_cell.length_b   1.000
_cell.length_c   1.000
_cell.angle_alpha   90.00
_cell.angle_beta   90.00
_cell.angle_gamma   90.00
#
_symmetry.space_group_name_H-M   'P 1'
#
loop_
_entity.id
_entity.type
_entity.pdbx_description
1 polymer ?
#
loop_
_entity_poly.entity_id
_entity_poly.type
_entity_poly.pdbx_seq_one_letter_code
_entity_poly.pdbx_strand_id
1 'polypeptide(L)'
;MEPVPLLLVLLSCLPCASAVYTGPLQPEISNGTFHHFFVPDGDYDETVDPEECQMLFKFSDVHPCGASEEKDSVVRDDFIISKLHAEDTARLLESIGRTVTHDLDGEDSYGKFLQREISQIGEAFSDVDKSLLELEVKFKESQETELREEQQLNGYVMKQVSDIRGALRETTDISVGLKDKHELLSLIIRSHGTRLSRLKTEFLNVGS
;
A
#
# COMPACT_ATOMS: atom_id res chain seq x y z
N MET A 1 41.61 -57.83 -17.45
CA MET A 1 40.82 -56.90 -18.29
C MET A 1 39.44 -56.82 -17.66
N GLU A 2 39.32 -56.09 -16.56
CA GLU A 2 38.97 -54.66 -16.46
C GLU A 2 37.48 -54.37 -16.64
N PRO A 3 36.87 -53.73 -15.63
CA PRO A 3 35.95 -52.62 -15.93
C PRO A 3 36.29 -51.34 -15.14
N VAL A 4 37.43 -51.30 -14.44
CA VAL A 4 37.78 -50.21 -13.53
C VAL A 4 38.13 -48.88 -14.23
N PRO A 5 38.78 -48.83 -15.42
CA PRO A 5 39.15 -47.52 -15.98
C PRO A 5 37.97 -46.74 -16.57
N LEU A 6 36.88 -47.41 -16.99
CA LEU A 6 35.71 -46.70 -17.52
C LEU A 6 34.88 -46.01 -16.42
N LEU A 7 34.83 -46.61 -15.22
CA LEU A 7 34.05 -46.06 -14.11
C LEU A 7 34.72 -44.81 -13.51
N LEU A 8 36.06 -44.79 -13.47
CA LEU A 8 36.84 -43.61 -13.06
C LEU A 8 36.72 -42.44 -14.06
N VAL A 9 36.69 -42.74 -15.36
CA VAL A 9 36.47 -41.72 -16.40
C VAL A 9 35.05 -41.15 -16.29
N LEU A 10 34.04 -41.99 -16.08
CA LEU A 10 32.64 -41.54 -15.91
C LEU A 10 32.43 -40.67 -14.66
N LEU A 11 33.09 -40.97 -13.54
CA LEU A 11 33.04 -40.12 -12.34
C LEU A 11 33.78 -38.79 -12.52
N SER A 12 34.82 -38.73 -13.35
CA SER A 12 35.54 -37.49 -13.66
C SER A 12 34.78 -36.55 -14.61
N CYS A 13 33.73 -37.06 -15.29
CA CYS A 13 32.88 -36.28 -16.17
C CYS A 13 31.62 -35.71 -15.49
N LEU A 14 31.40 -36.00 -14.19
CA LEU A 14 30.36 -35.28 -13.44
C LEU A 14 30.89 -33.87 -13.12
N PRO A 15 30.19 -32.80 -13.51
CA PRO A 15 30.59 -31.45 -13.15
C PRO A 15 30.44 -31.26 -11.64
N CYS A 16 31.51 -31.52 -10.88
CA CYS A 16 31.59 -31.29 -9.43
C CYS A 16 31.73 -29.79 -9.06
N ALA A 17 31.54 -28.88 -10.00
CA ALA A 17 31.68 -27.45 -9.77
C ALA A 17 30.30 -26.82 -9.56
N SER A 18 29.79 -26.86 -8.32
CA SER A 18 28.86 -25.82 -7.88
C SER A 18 29.68 -24.58 -7.56
N ALA A 19 29.63 -23.57 -8.42
CA ALA A 19 30.19 -22.26 -8.09
C ALA A 19 29.30 -21.63 -7.00
N VAL A 20 29.84 -21.50 -5.79
CA VAL A 20 29.15 -20.86 -4.66
C VAL A 20 29.69 -19.45 -4.51
N TYR A 21 28.85 -18.45 -4.82
CA TYR A 21 29.18 -17.04 -4.63
C TYR A 21 28.61 -16.54 -3.30
N THR A 22 29.45 -15.91 -2.47
CA THR A 22 29.13 -15.39 -1.13
C THR A 22 29.45 -13.89 -1.01
N GLY A 23 29.35 -13.13 -2.10
CA GLY A 23 29.49 -11.68 -2.09
C GLY A 23 28.14 -10.95 -2.09
N PRO A 24 28.12 -9.62 -1.78
CA PRO A 24 26.90 -8.82 -1.81
C PRO A 24 26.48 -8.59 -3.27
N LEU A 25 25.50 -9.37 -3.75
CA LEU A 25 24.89 -9.17 -5.05
C LEU A 25 24.03 -7.90 -5.00
N GLN A 26 24.37 -6.87 -5.78
CA GLN A 26 23.48 -5.73 -6.01
C GLN A 26 22.54 -6.07 -7.17
N PRO A 27 21.22 -6.16 -6.93
CA PRO A 27 20.27 -6.40 -7.99
C PRO A 27 19.81 -5.09 -8.63
N GLU A 28 20.01 -4.95 -9.93
CA GLU A 28 19.26 -3.97 -10.73
C GLU A 28 18.18 -4.68 -11.55
N ILE A 29 16.93 -4.25 -11.39
CA ILE A 29 15.78 -4.74 -12.15
C ILE A 29 15.65 -3.88 -13.41
N SER A 30 15.94 -4.46 -14.56
CA SER A 30 15.51 -3.92 -15.86
C SER A 30 14.51 -4.90 -16.48
N ASN A 31 13.36 -4.37 -16.93
CA ASN A 31 12.33 -5.11 -17.66
C ASN A 31 11.78 -6.39 -17.00
N GLY A 32 11.69 -6.43 -15.66
CA GLY A 32 11.05 -7.53 -14.94
C GLY A 32 11.83 -8.86 -14.89
N THR A 33 13.07 -8.87 -15.37
CA THR A 33 14.01 -9.99 -15.26
C THR A 33 15.20 -9.61 -14.38
N PHE A 34 15.68 -10.54 -13.57
CA PHE A 34 16.75 -10.32 -12.59
C PHE A 34 18.10 -10.58 -13.25
N HIS A 35 18.90 -9.53 -13.46
CA HIS A 35 20.18 -9.62 -14.15
C HIS A 35 21.32 -9.57 -13.13
N HIS A 36 22.14 -10.62 -13.06
CA HIS A 36 23.32 -10.68 -12.21
C HIS A 36 24.57 -10.58 -13.07
N PHE A 37 25.39 -9.56 -12.85
CA PHE A 37 26.66 -9.38 -13.54
C PHE A 37 27.80 -9.93 -12.68
N PHE A 38 28.63 -10.80 -13.26
CA PHE A 38 29.83 -11.31 -12.59
C PHE A 38 31.06 -10.65 -13.21
N VAL A 39 31.76 -9.83 -12.41
CA VAL A 39 33.05 -9.22 -12.80
C VAL A 39 34.11 -9.80 -11.85
N PRO A 40 35.03 -10.65 -12.34
CA PRO A 40 36.02 -11.31 -11.47
C PRO A 40 36.97 -10.33 -10.77
N ASP A 41 37.25 -9.18 -11.39
CA ASP A 41 38.32 -8.26 -10.94
C ASP A 41 37.80 -6.88 -10.47
N GLY A 42 36.48 -6.61 -10.58
CA GLY A 42 35.83 -5.44 -9.97
C GLY A 42 36.10 -4.06 -10.61
N ASP A 43 36.75 -3.97 -11.77
CA ASP A 43 36.95 -2.72 -12.51
C ASP A 43 36.00 -2.65 -13.71
N TYR A 44 35.23 -1.57 -13.82
CA TYR A 44 34.18 -1.40 -14.84
C TYR A 44 34.64 -0.34 -15.85
N ASP A 45 34.96 -0.74 -17.07
CA ASP A 45 35.16 0.20 -18.18
C ASP A 45 33.78 0.51 -18.79
N GLU A 46 33.33 1.77 -18.74
CA GLU A 46 31.97 2.21 -19.14
C GLU A 46 31.62 1.98 -20.63
N THR A 47 32.53 1.37 -21.41
CA THR A 47 32.41 1.18 -22.86
C THR A 47 32.10 -0.26 -23.28
N VAL A 48 31.99 -1.20 -22.34
CA VAL A 48 31.70 -2.61 -22.65
C VAL A 48 30.19 -2.88 -22.55
N ASP A 49 29.62 -3.43 -23.62
CA ASP A 49 28.19 -3.69 -23.75
C ASP A 49 27.74 -4.81 -22.78
N PRO A 50 26.83 -4.55 -21.82
CA PRO A 50 26.46 -5.50 -20.77
C PRO A 50 25.79 -6.80 -21.26
N GLU A 51 25.49 -6.92 -22.55
CA GLU A 51 24.91 -8.13 -23.17
C GLU A 51 25.95 -9.24 -23.43
N GLU A 52 27.25 -8.92 -23.55
CA GLU A 52 28.27 -9.93 -23.90
C GLU A 52 28.66 -10.86 -22.73
N CYS A 53 28.45 -10.43 -21.48
CA CYS A 53 28.86 -11.16 -20.26
C CYS A 53 27.68 -11.57 -19.37
N GLN A 54 26.58 -12.04 -19.96
CA GLN A 54 25.41 -12.49 -19.22
C GLN A 54 25.52 -13.97 -18.83
N MET A 55 25.65 -14.26 -17.53
CA MET A 55 25.49 -15.62 -17.01
C MET A 55 24.02 -15.91 -16.70
N LEU A 56 23.41 -16.84 -17.45
CA LEU A 56 22.04 -17.29 -17.24
C LEU A 56 22.01 -18.39 -16.16
N PHE A 57 21.62 -18.03 -14.93
CA PHE A 57 21.38 -19.03 -13.88
C PHE A 57 20.02 -19.69 -14.08
N LYS A 58 20.03 -21.00 -14.36
CA LYS A 58 18.80 -21.81 -14.39
C LYS A 58 18.57 -22.37 -12.99
N PHE A 59 17.51 -21.90 -12.33
CA PHE A 59 17.07 -22.44 -11.04
C PHE A 59 16.77 -23.94 -11.20
N SER A 60 17.59 -24.78 -10.55
CA SER A 60 17.45 -26.24 -10.58
C SER A 60 16.49 -26.78 -9.52
N ASP A 61 16.08 -25.95 -8.56
CA ASP A 61 15.05 -26.29 -7.58
C ASP A 61 13.72 -25.63 -7.93
N VAL A 62 12.79 -26.42 -8.48
CA VAL A 62 11.38 -26.04 -8.72
C VAL A 62 10.52 -26.42 -7.51
N HIS A 63 11.10 -26.39 -6.31
CA HIS A 63 10.31 -26.44 -5.09
C HIS A 63 9.90 -24.99 -4.78
N PRO A 64 8.60 -24.65 -4.76
CA PRO A 64 8.21 -23.38 -4.16
C PRO A 64 8.76 -23.37 -2.73
N CYS A 65 9.46 -22.30 -2.33
CA CYS A 65 9.71 -22.01 -0.93
C CYS A 65 8.33 -21.89 -0.26
N GLY A 66 7.80 -23.01 0.21
CA GLY A 66 6.40 -23.18 0.51
C GLY A 66 6.21 -23.72 1.91
N ALA A 67 5.45 -22.96 2.71
CA ALA A 67 4.68 -23.41 3.87
C ALA A 67 5.44 -23.87 5.14
N SER A 68 6.77 -23.78 5.20
CA SER A 68 7.53 -24.02 6.44
C SER A 68 7.51 -22.80 7.37
N GLU A 69 7.68 -21.59 6.82
CA GLU A 69 7.82 -20.38 7.63
C GLU A 69 6.50 -19.93 8.29
N GLU A 70 5.35 -20.28 7.69
CA GLU A 70 4.03 -19.91 8.22
C GLU A 70 3.58 -20.82 9.39
N LYS A 71 4.08 -22.06 9.46
CA LYS A 71 3.88 -22.93 10.63
C LYS A 71 4.85 -22.57 11.76
N ASP A 72 6.09 -22.23 11.39
CA ASP A 72 7.12 -21.76 12.32
C ASP A 72 6.89 -20.32 12.80
N SER A 73 6.02 -19.54 12.16
CA SER A 73 5.58 -18.23 12.68
C SER A 73 4.52 -18.41 13.77
N VAL A 74 3.51 -19.25 13.55
CA VAL A 74 2.45 -19.51 14.54
C VAL A 74 3.01 -20.13 15.81
N VAL A 75 3.92 -21.12 15.69
CA VAL A 75 4.57 -21.73 16.87
C VAL A 75 5.46 -20.73 17.62
N ARG A 76 6.06 -19.78 16.92
CA ARG A 76 6.90 -18.73 17.51
C ARG A 76 6.07 -17.67 18.21
N ASP A 77 4.93 -17.31 17.65
CA ASP A 77 3.97 -16.40 18.28
C ASP A 77 3.39 -17.04 19.54
N ASP A 78 2.99 -18.31 19.50
CA ASP A 78 2.54 -19.07 20.67
C ASP A 78 3.64 -19.17 21.75
N PHE A 79 4.89 -19.36 21.35
CA PHE A 79 6.03 -19.36 22.29
C PHE A 79 6.26 -17.99 22.92
N ILE A 80 6.13 -16.90 22.15
CA ILE A 80 6.23 -15.53 22.66
C ILE A 80 5.12 -15.26 23.68
N ILE A 81 3.87 -15.63 23.36
CA ILE A 81 2.73 -15.47 24.26
C ILE A 81 2.95 -16.29 25.53
N SER A 82 3.36 -17.55 25.40
CA SER A 82 3.62 -18.40 26.57
C SER A 82 4.77 -17.87 27.44
N LYS A 83 5.81 -17.28 26.83
CA LYS A 83 6.91 -16.64 27.55
C LYS A 83 6.41 -15.42 28.32
N LEU A 84 5.62 -14.56 27.67
CA LEU A 84 5.04 -13.38 28.31
C LEU A 84 4.15 -13.79 29.50
N HIS A 85 3.29 -14.79 29.32
CA HIS A 85 2.47 -15.33 30.40
C HIS A 85 3.31 -15.91 31.54
N ALA A 86 4.41 -16.61 31.24
CA ALA A 86 5.31 -17.15 32.26
C ALA A 86 6.02 -16.05 33.06
N GLU A 87 6.50 -15.00 32.37
CA GLU A 87 7.11 -13.84 33.01
C GLU A 87 6.11 -13.07 33.88
N ASP A 88 4.88 -12.88 33.40
CA ASP A 88 3.83 -12.20 34.16
C ASP A 88 3.40 -13.03 35.38
N THR A 89 3.28 -14.35 35.22
CA THR A 89 3.00 -15.26 36.35
C THR A 89 4.14 -15.22 37.37
N ALA A 90 5.40 -15.14 36.94
CA ALA A 90 6.53 -15.02 37.84
C ALA A 90 6.50 -13.72 38.64
N ARG A 91 6.19 -12.58 38.00
CA ARG A 91 6.01 -11.28 38.67
C ARG A 91 4.85 -11.31 39.69
N LEU A 92 3.74 -11.96 39.34
CA LEU A 92 2.61 -12.15 40.24
C LEU A 92 2.98 -13.00 41.46
N LEU A 93 3.67 -14.12 41.25
CA LEU A 93 4.12 -14.99 42.34
C LEU A 93 5.11 -14.29 43.27
N GLU A 94 6.01 -13.46 42.72
CA GLU A 94 6.92 -12.64 43.53
C GLU A 94 6.14 -11.63 44.39
N SER A 95 5.12 -10.98 43.82
CA SER A 95 4.25 -10.04 44.55
C SER A 95 3.49 -10.73 45.68
N ILE A 96 2.93 -11.93 45.42
CA ILE A 96 2.27 -12.75 46.43
C ILE A 96 3.26 -13.13 47.53
N GLY A 97 4.47 -13.58 47.16
CA GLY A 97 5.53 -13.91 48.11
C GLY A 97 5.87 -12.74 49.03
N ARG A 98 6.01 -11.53 48.46
CA ARG A 98 6.27 -10.29 49.22
C ARG A 98 5.14 -9.93 50.17
N THR A 99 3.90 -10.13 49.74
CA THR A 99 2.71 -9.91 50.57
C THR A 99 2.67 -10.87 51.74
N VAL A 100 2.95 -12.15 51.50
CA VAL A 100 3.03 -13.18 52.55
C VAL A 100 4.16 -12.88 53.53
N THR A 101 5.33 -12.40 53.07
CA THR A 101 6.42 -12.02 54.00
C THR A 101 6.02 -10.86 54.92
N HIS A 102 5.29 -9.87 54.39
CA HIS A 102 4.82 -8.74 55.22
C HIS A 102 3.77 -9.17 56.26
N ASP A 103 2.93 -10.15 55.94
CA ASP A 103 1.94 -10.71 56.87
C ASP A 103 2.61 -11.52 58.00
N LEU A 104 3.70 -12.23 57.69
CA LEU A 104 4.46 -13.03 58.65
C LEU A 104 5.35 -12.18 59.59
N ASP A 105 5.76 -10.98 59.18
CA ASP A 105 6.61 -10.07 59.96
C ASP A 105 5.84 -9.29 61.06
N GLY A 106 4.49 -9.35 61.07
CA GLY A 106 3.62 -8.75 62.09
C GLY A 106 2.81 -7.52 61.64
N GLU A 107 1.83 -7.14 62.47
CA GLU A 107 0.75 -6.19 62.14
C GLU A 107 1.23 -4.79 61.71
N ASP A 108 2.27 -4.25 62.35
CA ASP A 108 2.83 -2.93 62.01
C ASP A 108 3.51 -2.89 60.62
N SER A 109 4.07 -4.02 60.17
CA SER A 109 4.72 -4.16 58.86
C SER A 109 3.66 -4.25 57.77
N TYR A 110 2.66 -5.11 57.98
CA TYR A 110 1.54 -5.31 57.06
C TYR A 110 0.67 -4.05 56.94
N GLY A 111 0.38 -3.35 58.05
CA GLY A 111 -0.39 -2.10 58.03
C GLY A 111 0.29 -0.99 57.24
N LYS A 112 1.61 -0.83 57.36
CA LYS A 112 2.39 0.12 56.54
C LYS A 112 2.42 -0.26 55.07
N PHE A 113 2.49 -1.56 54.77
CA PHE A 113 2.41 -2.07 53.40
C PHE A 113 1.04 -1.74 52.78
N LEU A 114 -0.06 -2.09 53.45
CA LEU A 114 -1.42 -1.77 53.00
C LEU A 114 -1.64 -0.28 52.79
N GLN A 115 -1.13 0.58 53.69
CA GLN A 115 -1.27 2.03 53.53
C GLN A 115 -0.57 2.55 52.26
N ARG A 116 0.58 1.98 51.90
CA ARG A 116 1.26 2.33 50.65
C ARG A 116 0.51 1.82 49.43
N GLU A 117 0.02 0.57 49.45
CA GLU A 117 -0.77 0.00 48.36
C GLU A 117 -2.05 0.81 48.11
N ILE A 118 -2.78 1.18 49.18
CA ILE A 118 -3.97 2.03 49.06
C ILE A 118 -3.62 3.39 48.44
N SER A 119 -2.48 3.98 48.81
CA SER A 119 -2.03 5.25 48.22
C SER A 119 -1.70 5.11 46.74
N GLN A 120 -1.01 4.04 46.34
CA GLN A 120 -0.67 3.77 44.93
C GLN A 120 -1.91 3.50 44.09
N ILE A 121 -2.85 2.72 44.62
CA ILE A 121 -4.15 2.47 44.00
C ILE A 121 -4.90 3.80 43.83
N GLY A 122 -4.93 4.63 44.87
CA GLY A 122 -5.56 5.95 44.82
C GLY A 122 -4.95 6.88 43.76
N GLU A 123 -3.63 6.90 43.64
CA GLU A 123 -2.91 7.65 42.59
C GLU A 123 -3.27 7.14 41.20
N ALA A 124 -3.23 5.82 40.99
CA ALA A 124 -3.60 5.22 39.71
C ALA A 124 -5.04 5.52 39.30
N PHE A 125 -6.01 5.48 40.23
CA PHE A 125 -7.39 5.87 39.95
C PHE A 125 -7.52 7.36 39.62
N SER A 126 -6.80 8.24 40.33
CA SER A 126 -6.79 9.67 40.03
C SER A 126 -6.24 9.97 38.63
N ASP A 127 -5.20 9.25 38.19
CA ASP A 127 -4.63 9.40 36.86
C ASP A 127 -5.57 8.90 35.76
N VAL A 128 -6.29 7.80 36.02
CA VAL A 128 -7.34 7.29 35.12
C VAL A 128 -8.49 8.29 35.01
N ASP A 129 -8.97 8.85 36.12
CA ASP A 129 -10.03 9.86 36.12
C ASP A 129 -9.63 11.11 35.33
N LYS A 130 -8.38 11.57 35.49
CA LYS A 130 -7.83 12.67 34.69
C LYS A 130 -7.81 12.34 33.20
N SER A 131 -7.33 11.15 32.85
CA SER A 131 -7.28 10.68 31.46
C SER A 131 -8.67 10.56 30.84
N LEU A 132 -9.66 10.11 31.61
CA LEU A 132 -11.06 10.02 31.17
C LEU A 132 -11.67 11.40 30.92
N LEU A 133 -11.41 12.38 31.80
CA LEU A 133 -11.86 13.76 31.59
C LEU A 133 -11.24 14.38 30.33
N GLU A 134 -9.94 14.17 30.10
CA GLU A 134 -9.27 14.63 28.89
C GLU A 134 -9.85 13.97 27.63
N LEU A 135 -10.19 12.68 27.69
CA LEU A 135 -10.84 11.97 26.60
C LEU A 135 -12.26 12.45 26.34
N GLU A 136 -13.04 12.77 27.38
CA GLU A 136 -14.38 13.34 27.21
C GLU A 136 -14.32 14.68 26.47
N VAL A 137 -13.35 15.53 26.83
CA VAL A 137 -13.14 16.83 26.16
C VAL A 137 -12.76 16.61 24.69
N LYS A 138 -11.81 15.73 24.40
CA LYS A 138 -11.40 15.41 23.01
C LYS A 138 -12.55 14.81 22.20
N PHE A 139 -13.40 14.00 22.82
CA PHE A 139 -14.57 13.43 22.16
C PHE A 139 -15.58 14.51 21.78
N LYS A 140 -15.85 15.46 22.67
CA LYS A 140 -16.72 16.61 22.38
C LYS A 140 -16.13 17.51 21.29
N GLU A 141 -14.85 17.83 21.37
CA GLU A 141 -14.16 18.60 20.34
C GLU A 141 -14.21 17.91 18.98
N SER A 142 -13.96 16.60 18.94
CA SER A 142 -14.06 15.79 17.72
C SER A 142 -15.46 15.84 17.11
N GLN A 143 -16.50 15.71 17.93
CA GLN A 143 -17.89 15.78 17.47
C GLN A 143 -18.25 17.17 16.91
N GLU A 144 -17.80 18.24 17.56
CA GLU A 144 -18.01 19.61 17.05
C GLU A 144 -17.26 19.85 15.74
N THR A 145 -16.04 19.32 15.60
CA THR A 145 -15.27 19.42 14.35
C THR A 145 -15.94 18.66 13.21
N GLU A 146 -16.44 17.45 13.46
CA GLU A 146 -17.13 16.62 12.47
C GLU A 146 -18.39 17.33 11.95
N LEU A 147 -19.22 17.86 12.86
CA LEU A 147 -20.41 18.63 12.48
C LEU A 147 -20.07 19.87 11.65
N ARG A 148 -18.98 20.57 11.99
CA ARG A 148 -18.54 21.76 11.23
C ARG A 148 -18.06 21.37 9.83
N GLU A 149 -17.31 20.29 9.71
CA GLU A 149 -16.81 19.78 8.44
C GLU A 149 -17.96 19.30 7.54
N GLU A 150 -18.95 18.57 8.09
CA GLU A 150 -20.15 18.16 7.36
C GLU A 150 -20.92 19.37 6.81
N GLN A 151 -21.11 20.40 7.64
CA GLN A 151 -21.80 21.63 7.21
C GLN A 151 -21.05 22.35 6.08
N GLN A 152 -19.71 22.43 6.17
CA GLN A 152 -18.89 23.04 5.12
C GLN A 152 -18.93 22.22 3.82
N LEU A 153 -18.87 20.90 3.93
CA LEU A 153 -18.89 19.99 2.78
C LEU A 153 -20.26 20.03 2.08
N ASN A 154 -21.36 20.06 2.83
CA ASN A 154 -22.70 20.25 2.29
C ASN A 154 -22.82 21.60 1.54
N GLY A 155 -22.29 22.69 2.11
CA GLY A 155 -22.27 23.99 1.46
C GLY A 155 -21.48 24.00 0.15
N TYR A 156 -20.30 23.37 0.14
CA TYR A 156 -19.46 23.23 -1.05
C TYR A 156 -20.15 22.42 -2.16
N VAL A 157 -20.72 21.25 -1.80
CA VAL A 157 -21.43 20.39 -2.75
C VAL A 157 -22.65 21.10 -3.34
N MET A 158 -23.46 21.76 -2.51
CA MET A 158 -24.63 22.50 -2.98
C MET A 158 -24.26 23.64 -3.93
N LYS A 159 -23.17 24.36 -3.63
CA LYS A 159 -22.64 25.39 -4.53
C LYS A 159 -22.18 24.79 -5.85
N GLN A 160 -21.40 23.71 -5.82
CA GLN A 160 -20.89 23.06 -7.02
C GLN A 160 -22.04 22.53 -7.91
N VAL A 161 -23.07 21.93 -7.31
CA VAL A 161 -24.27 21.48 -8.05
C VAL A 161 -25.02 22.65 -8.67
N SER A 162 -25.14 23.77 -7.95
CA SER A 162 -25.74 25.01 -8.48
C SER A 162 -24.94 25.55 -9.68
N ASP A 163 -23.61 25.59 -9.57
CA ASP A 163 -22.72 26.09 -10.61
C ASP A 163 -22.78 25.19 -11.86
N ILE A 164 -22.75 23.86 -11.70
CA ILE A 164 -22.92 22.89 -12.79
C ILE A 164 -24.28 23.08 -13.48
N ARG A 165 -25.36 23.25 -12.70
CA ARG A 165 -26.69 23.49 -13.25
C ARG A 165 -26.76 24.82 -14.01
N GLY A 166 -26.04 25.85 -13.55
CA GLY A 166 -25.90 27.13 -14.26
C GLY A 166 -25.20 26.95 -15.61
N ALA A 167 -24.04 26.29 -15.62
CA ALA A 167 -23.29 26.00 -16.83
C ALA A 167 -24.07 25.12 -17.83
N LEU A 168 -24.81 24.13 -17.34
CA LEU A 168 -25.69 23.30 -18.18
C LEU A 168 -26.77 24.14 -18.85
N ARG A 169 -27.41 25.05 -18.11
CA ARG A 169 -28.42 25.97 -18.68
C ARG A 169 -27.84 26.83 -19.78
N GLU A 170 -26.69 27.46 -19.51
CA GLU A 170 -25.99 28.28 -20.50
C GLU A 170 -25.62 27.46 -21.75
N THR A 171 -25.13 26.24 -21.56
CA THR A 171 -24.80 25.33 -22.66
C THR A 171 -26.03 24.97 -23.48
N THR A 172 -27.18 24.69 -22.83
CA THR A 172 -28.44 24.46 -23.54
C THR A 172 -28.88 25.69 -24.31
N ASP A 173 -28.79 26.89 -23.74
CA ASP A 173 -29.17 28.13 -24.42
C ASP A 173 -28.30 28.38 -25.66
N ILE A 174 -26.99 28.15 -25.54
CA ILE A 174 -26.06 28.20 -26.68
C ILE A 174 -26.42 27.15 -27.74
N SER A 175 -26.74 25.91 -27.32
CA SER A 175 -27.09 24.83 -28.25
C SER A 175 -28.35 25.14 -29.07
N VAL A 176 -29.37 25.74 -28.43
CA VAL A 176 -30.60 26.18 -29.10
C VAL A 176 -30.28 27.31 -30.08
N GLY A 177 -29.50 28.30 -29.65
CA GLY A 177 -29.09 29.40 -30.54
C GLY A 177 -28.28 28.94 -31.75
N LEU A 178 -27.43 27.92 -31.60
CA LEU A 178 -26.70 27.30 -32.72
C LEU A 178 -27.62 26.55 -33.68
N LYS A 179 -28.64 25.85 -33.15
CA LYS A 179 -29.64 25.16 -33.97
C LYS A 179 -30.42 26.14 -34.84
N ASP A 180 -30.86 27.27 -34.28
CA ASP A 180 -31.58 28.31 -35.02
C ASP A 180 -30.71 28.89 -36.15
N LYS A 181 -29.42 29.16 -35.87
CA LYS A 181 -28.48 29.62 -36.89
C LYS A 181 -28.24 28.58 -37.99
N HIS A 182 -28.19 27.30 -37.64
CA HIS A 182 -28.04 26.22 -38.61
C HIS A 182 -29.27 26.09 -39.53
N GLU A 183 -30.48 26.24 -38.97
CA GLU A 183 -31.72 26.26 -39.75
C GLU A 183 -31.77 27.45 -40.71
N LEU A 184 -31.38 28.64 -40.26
CA LEU A 184 -31.29 29.83 -41.09
C LEU A 184 -30.28 29.68 -42.24
N LEU A 185 -29.09 29.13 -41.97
CA LEU A 185 -28.10 28.82 -43.02
C LEU A 185 -28.65 27.82 -44.04
N SER A 186 -29.34 26.77 -43.57
CA SER A 186 -29.95 25.77 -44.45
C SER A 186 -31.01 26.38 -45.38
N LEU A 187 -31.83 27.31 -44.87
CA LEU A 187 -32.80 28.06 -45.68
C LEU A 187 -32.11 28.95 -46.72
N ILE A 188 -31.03 29.65 -46.34
CA ILE A 188 -30.25 30.49 -47.27
C ILE A 188 -29.65 29.64 -48.39
N ILE A 189 -29.03 28.50 -48.06
CA ILE A 189 -28.44 27.58 -49.04
C ILE A 189 -29.51 27.07 -50.01
N ARG A 190 -30.67 26.65 -49.49
CA ARG A 190 -31.78 26.18 -50.34
C ARG A 190 -32.29 27.28 -51.25
N SER A 191 -32.49 28.49 -50.72
CA SER A 191 -32.91 29.66 -51.49
C SER A 191 -31.90 30.01 -52.59
N HIS A 192 -30.62 30.15 -52.26
CA HIS A 192 -29.57 30.42 -53.24
C HIS A 192 -29.45 29.30 -54.28
N GLY A 193 -29.57 28.03 -53.87
CA GLY A 193 -29.58 26.89 -54.78
C GLY A 193 -30.73 26.98 -55.80
N THR A 194 -31.94 27.33 -55.36
CA THR A 194 -33.08 27.52 -56.28
C THR A 194 -32.87 28.71 -57.22
N ARG A 195 -32.30 29.82 -56.74
CA ARG A 195 -31.99 31.01 -57.55
C ARG A 195 -30.91 30.73 -58.59
N LEU A 196 -29.82 30.07 -58.20
CA LEU A 196 -28.75 29.65 -59.11
C LEU A 196 -29.25 28.63 -60.13
N SER A 197 -30.11 27.69 -59.72
CA SER A 197 -30.71 26.73 -60.65
C SER A 197 -31.62 27.41 -61.67
N ARG A 198 -32.40 28.42 -61.28
CA ARG A 198 -33.18 29.26 -62.20
C ARG A 198 -32.30 30.02 -63.18
N LEU A 199 -31.28 30.72 -62.67
CA LEU A 199 -30.29 31.41 -63.49
C LEU A 199 -29.62 30.45 -64.49
N LYS A 200 -29.23 29.26 -64.04
CA LYS A 200 -28.66 28.21 -64.90
C LYS A 200 -29.63 27.81 -66.00
N THR A 201 -30.90 27.57 -65.69
CA THR A 201 -31.90 27.22 -66.71
C THR A 201 -32.17 28.36 -67.68
N GLU A 202 -32.22 29.60 -67.21
CA GLU A 202 -32.44 30.77 -68.08
C GLU A 202 -31.24 31.03 -69.01
N PHE A 203 -30.01 30.92 -68.51
CA PHE A 203 -28.82 31.21 -69.34
C PHE A 203 -28.35 30.04 -70.21
N LEU A 204 -28.58 28.78 -69.80
CA LEU A 204 -28.16 27.61 -70.59
C LEU A 204 -29.23 27.10 -71.57
N ASN A 205 -30.52 27.43 -71.38
CA ASN A 205 -31.60 26.97 -72.28
C ASN A 205 -32.10 28.07 -73.25
N VAL A 206 -31.48 29.25 -73.30
CA VAL A 206 -31.86 30.35 -74.23
C VAL A 206 -31.22 30.20 -75.63
N GLY A 207 -30.58 29.07 -75.92
CA GLY A 207 -29.91 28.79 -77.19
C GLY A 207 -30.37 27.54 -77.95
N SER A 208 -31.60 27.06 -77.75
CA SER A 208 -32.21 26.01 -78.59
C SER A 208 -33.47 26.50 -79.30
#